data_AF-A0A2V4N9J8-F1
#
_entry.id   AF-A0A2V4N9J8-F1
#
_cell.length_a   1.000
_cell.length_b   1.000
_cell.length_c   1.000
_cell.angle_alpha   90.00
_cell.angle_beta   90.00
_cell.angle_gamma   90.00
#
_symmetry.space_group_name_H-M   'P 1'
#
loop_
_entity.id
_entity.type
_entity.pdbx_description
1 polymer ?
#
loop_
_entity_poly.entity_id
_entity_poly.type
_entity_poly.pdbx_seq_one_letter_code
_entity_poly.pdbx_strand_id
1 'polypeptide(L)'
;MSKDASVWTVSIVEHAVNSDEWQDIYAFVDHPVEAVDLEMAHFYTTASPNSLLNWHKVASLPTPTGRMSVRDGHLTVVHDRSSTTTALADEAELLTVLDRHFGLTVPARDLTPEG
;
A
#
# COMPACT_ATOMS: atom_id res chain seq x y z
N MET A 1 -24.33 20.74 0.33
CA MET A 1 -23.35 20.10 1.24
C MET A 1 -23.68 20.55 2.65
N SER A 2 -24.10 19.63 3.51
CA SER A 2 -24.37 19.96 4.92
C SER A 2 -23.06 20.32 5.61
N LYS A 3 -23.10 21.34 6.47
CA LYS A 3 -21.92 22.05 7.00
C LYS A 3 -21.29 21.37 8.23
N ASP A 4 -21.78 20.18 8.62
CA ASP A 4 -21.55 19.61 9.97
C ASP A 4 -20.95 18.19 9.98
N ALA A 5 -20.42 17.67 8.87
CA ALA A 5 -19.73 16.38 8.91
C ALA A 5 -18.35 16.54 9.56
N SER A 6 -18.15 15.93 10.73
CA SER A 6 -16.84 15.83 11.36
C SER A 6 -15.90 15.02 10.46
N VAL A 7 -14.69 15.55 10.26
CA VAL A 7 -13.59 14.83 9.62
C VAL A 7 -12.78 14.14 10.71
N TRP A 8 -12.56 12.85 10.54
CA TRP A 8 -11.73 12.03 11.40
C TRP A 8 -10.40 11.78 10.71
N THR A 9 -9.30 11.92 11.43
CA THR A 9 -7.96 11.56 10.96
C THR A 9 -7.49 10.32 11.68
N VAL A 10 -6.96 9.37 10.92
CA VAL A 10 -6.24 8.22 11.46
C VAL A 10 -4.76 8.55 11.41
N SER A 11 -4.10 8.43 12.56
CA SER A 11 -2.66 8.65 12.71
C SER A 11 -2.00 7.41 13.30
N ILE A 12 -0.73 7.19 12.95
CA ILE A 12 0.07 6.07 13.45
C ILE A 12 1.40 6.55 14.04
N VAL A 13 1.97 5.77 14.95
CA VAL A 13 3.37 5.89 15.37
C VAL A 13 4.06 4.59 14.97
N GLU A 14 5.09 4.68 14.13
CA GLU A 14 5.87 3.51 13.72
C GLU A 14 7.10 3.34 14.61
N HIS A 15 7.00 2.43 15.58
CA HIS A 15 8.12 2.15 16.51
C HIS A 15 9.35 1.56 15.82
N ALA A 16 9.20 1.00 14.61
CA ALA A 16 10.29 0.40 13.86
C ALA A 16 11.30 1.41 13.29
N VAL A 17 10.95 2.69 13.24
CA VAL A 17 11.83 3.78 12.82
C VAL A 17 12.36 4.62 13.99
N ASN A 18 12.17 4.16 15.24
CA ASN A 18 12.55 4.87 16.48
C ASN A 18 12.06 6.33 16.50
N SER A 19 10.86 6.57 15.96
CA SER A 19 10.19 7.87 16.05
C SER A 19 9.05 7.79 17.06
N ASP A 20 8.90 8.84 17.86
CA ASP A 20 7.74 9.06 18.74
C ASP A 20 6.73 10.04 18.12
N GLU A 21 6.88 10.35 16.83
CA GLU A 21 6.02 11.26 16.10
C GLU A 21 4.78 10.54 15.52
N TRP A 22 3.61 11.12 15.75
CA TRP A 22 2.37 10.70 15.11
C TRP A 22 2.34 11.18 13.67
N GLN A 23 2.03 10.26 12.75
CA GLN A 23 1.90 10.53 11.32
C GLN A 23 0.47 10.27 10.87
N ASP A 24 -0.14 11.27 10.25
CA ASP A 24 -1.47 11.12 9.64
C ASP A 24 -1.39 10.24 8.40
N ILE A 25 -2.23 9.21 8.31
CA ILE A 25 -2.24 8.25 7.20
C ILE A 25 -3.41 8.47 6.24
N TYR A 26 -4.61 8.74 6.76
CA TYR A 26 -5.76 9.12 5.98
C TYR A 26 -6.80 9.81 6.85
N ALA A 27 -7.69 10.56 6.20
CA ALA A 27 -8.85 11.17 6.83
C ALA A 27 -10.13 10.68 6.15
N PHE A 28 -11.21 10.58 6.92
CA PHE A 28 -12.52 10.18 6.43
C PHE A 28 -13.61 10.99 7.12
N VAL A 29 -14.79 11.03 6.52
CA VAL A 29 -15.99 11.60 7.12
C VAL A 29 -16.90 10.47 7.59
N ASP A 30 -17.59 10.68 8.70
CA ASP A 30 -18.61 9.74 9.19
C ASP A 30 -19.93 9.97 8.43
N HIS A 31 -19.91 9.63 7.14
CA HIS A 31 -21.06 9.71 6.25
C HIS A 31 -21.22 8.38 5.51
N PRO A 32 -22.45 7.84 5.37
CA PRO A 32 -22.69 6.66 4.56
C PRO A 32 -22.16 6.83 3.13
N VAL A 33 -21.55 5.78 2.59
CA VAL A 33 -21.05 5.72 1.21
C VAL A 33 -21.91 4.72 0.46
N GLU A 34 -22.46 5.12 -0.68
CA GLU A 34 -23.26 4.23 -1.52
C GLU A 34 -22.35 3.38 -2.41
N ALA A 35 -22.86 2.24 -2.89
CA ALA A 35 -22.07 1.34 -3.75
C ALA A 35 -21.54 2.05 -5.01
N VAL A 36 -22.33 2.95 -5.60
CA VAL A 36 -21.93 3.74 -6.78
C VAL A 36 -20.73 4.66 -6.51
N ASP A 37 -20.62 5.19 -5.28
CA ASP A 37 -19.48 6.03 -4.91
C ASP A 37 -18.20 5.21 -4.83
N LEU A 38 -18.28 3.97 -4.31
CA LEU A 38 -17.17 3.03 -4.27
C LEU A 38 -16.76 2.57 -5.68
N GLU A 39 -17.73 2.33 -6.57
CA GLU A 39 -17.46 1.99 -7.98
C GLU A 39 -16.73 3.13 -8.69
N MET A 40 -17.16 4.37 -8.48
CA MET A 40 -16.52 5.56 -9.03
C MET A 40 -15.09 5.75 -8.50
N ALA A 41 -14.88 5.57 -7.20
CA ALA A 41 -13.54 5.62 -6.59
C ALA A 41 -12.63 4.52 -7.13
N HIS A 42 -13.14 3.28 -7.22
CA HIS A 42 -12.41 2.16 -7.80
C HIS A 42 -12.02 2.43 -9.25
N PHE A 43 -12.96 2.90 -10.08
CA PHE A 43 -12.70 3.25 -11.48
C PHE A 43 -11.58 4.29 -11.60
N TYR A 44 -11.61 5.35 -10.79
CA TYR A 44 -10.52 6.33 -10.78
C TYR A 44 -9.18 5.68 -10.40
N THR A 45 -9.16 4.88 -9.33
CA THR A 45 -7.95 4.23 -8.85
C THR A 45 -7.33 3.28 -9.89
N THR A 46 -8.12 2.60 -10.71
CA THR A 46 -7.60 1.65 -11.72
C THR A 46 -7.39 2.24 -13.09
N ALA A 47 -8.15 3.28 -13.48
CA ALA A 47 -8.12 3.81 -14.85
C ALA A 47 -7.41 5.16 -14.98
N SER A 48 -7.25 5.92 -13.90
CA SER A 48 -6.67 7.25 -13.98
C SER A 48 -5.15 7.20 -14.22
N PRO A 49 -4.60 7.99 -15.16
CA PRO A 49 -3.16 8.16 -15.28
C PRO A 49 -2.55 8.91 -14.09
N ASN A 50 -3.36 9.48 -13.21
CA ASN A 50 -2.89 10.14 -11.98
C ASN A 50 -2.92 9.21 -10.75
N SER A 51 -3.44 7.99 -10.88
CA SER A 51 -3.45 7.03 -9.78
C SER A 51 -2.05 6.48 -9.55
N LEU A 52 -1.50 6.68 -8.34
CA LEU A 52 -0.18 6.16 -7.97
C LEU A 52 -0.08 4.63 -8.06
N LEU A 53 -1.20 3.92 -7.89
CA LEU A 53 -1.21 2.46 -8.01
C LEU A 53 -1.01 1.97 -9.44
N ASN A 54 -1.20 2.84 -10.45
CA ASN A 54 -0.90 2.52 -11.84
C ASN A 54 0.58 2.73 -12.19
N TRP A 55 1.36 3.36 -11.30
CA TRP A 55 2.78 3.65 -11.52
C TRP A 55 3.72 2.87 -10.62
N HIS A 56 3.22 2.34 -9.50
CA HIS A 56 4.03 1.66 -8.50
C HIS A 56 3.59 0.21 -8.32
N LYS A 57 4.58 -0.69 -8.21
CA LYS A 57 4.34 -2.09 -7.84
C LYS A 57 4.25 -2.16 -6.33
N VAL A 58 3.07 -2.42 -5.78
CA VAL A 58 2.87 -2.40 -4.33
C VAL A 58 2.25 -3.71 -3.85
N ALA A 59 2.82 -4.30 -2.81
CA ALA A 59 2.21 -5.40 -2.06
C ALA A 59 2.42 -5.17 -0.56
N SER A 60 1.47 -5.56 0.28
CA SER A 60 1.58 -5.44 1.73
C SER A 60 0.92 -6.62 2.40
N LEU A 61 1.57 -7.18 3.41
CA LEU A 61 1.11 -8.33 4.17
C LEU A 61 1.40 -8.11 5.66
N PRO A 62 0.39 -7.99 6.53
CA PRO A 62 0.62 -8.02 7.97
C PRO A 62 1.13 -9.40 8.38
N THR A 63 2.02 -9.43 9.37
CA THR A 63 2.53 -10.65 10.00
C THR A 63 2.20 -10.61 11.49
N PRO A 64 2.29 -11.75 12.22
CA PRO A 64 2.02 -11.75 13.67
C PRO A 64 2.86 -10.76 14.49
N THR A 65 4.02 -10.35 13.98
CA THR A 65 4.99 -9.49 14.67
C THR A 65 5.34 -8.23 13.89
N GLY A 66 4.57 -7.87 12.85
CA GLY A 66 4.84 -6.68 12.04
C GLY A 66 4.20 -6.74 10.66
N ARG A 67 4.99 -6.45 9.62
CA ARG A 67 4.53 -6.43 8.22
C ARG A 67 5.65 -6.68 7.25
N MET A 68 5.30 -7.19 6.08
CA MET A 68 6.15 -7.18 4.89
C MET A 68 5.48 -6.31 3.83
N SER A 69 6.26 -5.51 3.14
CA SER A 69 5.76 -4.70 2.02
C SER A 69 6.75 -4.64 0.88
N VAL A 70 6.26 -4.75 -0.34
CA VAL A 70 6.98 -4.42 -1.55
C VAL A 70 6.55 -3.05 -2.01
N ARG A 71 7.51 -2.21 -2.37
CA ARG A 71 7.29 -1.02 -3.19
C ARG A 71 8.35 -0.97 -4.29
N ASP A 72 7.89 -1.12 -5.52
CA ASP A 72 8.71 -1.23 -6.72
C ASP A 72 9.75 -2.34 -6.56
N GLY A 73 11.04 -2.00 -6.66
CA GLY A 73 12.15 -2.93 -6.47
C GLY A 73 12.66 -3.05 -5.03
N HIS A 74 11.83 -2.74 -4.02
CA HIS A 74 12.27 -2.80 -2.62
C HIS A 74 11.33 -3.64 -1.75
N LEU A 75 11.91 -4.56 -0.98
CA LEU A 75 11.22 -5.29 0.07
C LEU A 75 11.55 -4.66 1.42
N THR A 76 10.53 -4.21 2.13
CA THR A 76 10.63 -3.78 3.53
C THR A 76 10.02 -4.83 4.44
N VAL A 77 10.78 -5.26 5.43
CA VAL A 77 10.32 -6.14 6.51
C VAL A 77 10.37 -5.37 7.82
N VAL A 78 9.21 -5.24 8.45
CA VAL A 78 9.08 -4.73 9.81
C VAL A 78 8.83 -5.91 10.73
N HIS A 79 9.68 -6.04 11.75
CA HIS A 79 9.60 -7.06 12.79
C HIS A 79 9.85 -6.41 14.15
N ASP A 80 8.84 -6.44 15.01
CA ASP A 80 8.79 -5.74 16.29
C ASP A 80 9.16 -4.26 16.15
N ARG A 81 10.35 -3.86 16.63
CA ARG A 81 10.87 -2.48 16.60
C ARG A 81 11.99 -2.30 15.59
N SER A 82 12.11 -3.22 14.63
CA SER A 82 13.12 -3.16 13.58
C SER A 82 12.45 -3.08 12.21
N SER A 83 13.03 -2.26 11.34
CA SER A 83 12.66 -2.17 9.93
C SER A 83 13.91 -2.38 9.11
N THR A 84 13.83 -3.25 8.10
CA THR A 84 14.90 -3.46 7.12
C THR A 84 14.33 -3.37 5.73
N THR A 85 14.94 -2.54 4.89
CA THR A 85 14.61 -2.42 3.47
C THR A 85 15.76 -2.96 2.64
N THR A 86 15.45 -3.87 1.73
CA THR A 86 16.40 -4.49 0.82
C THR A 86 15.98 -4.23 -0.61
N ALA A 87 16.91 -3.76 -1.44
CA ALA A 87 16.69 -3.63 -2.87
C ALA A 87 16.73 -5.02 -3.54
N LEU A 88 15.78 -5.26 -4.43
CA LEU A 88 15.71 -6.44 -5.27
C LEU A 88 16.53 -6.18 -6.54
N ALA A 89 17.23 -7.21 -7.01
CA ALA A 89 18.13 -7.15 -8.15
C ALA A 89 17.37 -6.91 -9.47
N ASP A 90 16.24 -7.59 -9.65
CA ASP A 90 15.47 -7.56 -10.89
C ASP A 90 14.00 -8.00 -10.71
N GLU A 91 13.26 -8.04 -11.81
CA GLU A 91 11.85 -8.46 -11.83
C GLU A 91 11.65 -9.95 -11.53
N ALA A 92 12.64 -10.80 -11.82
CA ALA A 92 12.55 -12.23 -11.53
C ALA A 92 12.66 -12.47 -10.01
N GLU A 93 13.53 -11.72 -9.33
CA GLU A 93 13.57 -11.71 -7.88
C GLU A 93 12.27 -11.16 -7.28
N LEU A 94 11.70 -10.09 -7.85
CA LEU A 94 10.40 -9.57 -7.42
C LEU A 94 9.30 -10.63 -7.52
N LEU A 95 9.18 -11.35 -8.64
CA LEU A 95 8.20 -12.44 -8.80
C LEU A 95 8.39 -13.53 -7.74
N THR A 96 9.63 -13.90 -7.47
CA THR A 96 9.97 -14.89 -6.44
C THR A 96 9.56 -14.42 -5.04
N VAL A 97 9.76 -13.14 -4.73
CA VAL A 97 9.35 -12.52 -3.46
C VAL A 97 7.83 -12.49 -3.34
N LEU A 98 7.11 -12.07 -4.38
CA LEU A 98 5.64 -12.03 -4.41
C LEU A 98 5.03 -13.42 -4.19
N ASP A 99 5.55 -14.44 -4.87
CA ASP A 99 5.08 -15.82 -4.71
C ASP A 99 5.37 -16.34 -3.29
N ARG A 100 6.64 -16.27 -2.86
CA ARG A 100 7.09 -16.88 -1.60
C ARG A 100 6.52 -16.20 -0.36
N HIS A 101 6.45 -14.87 -0.34
CA HIS A 101 6.11 -14.11 0.86
C HIS A 101 4.65 -13.65 0.87
N PHE A 102 4.07 -13.35 -0.30
CA PHE A 102 2.71 -12.83 -0.41
C PHE A 102 1.72 -13.86 -0.95
N GLY A 103 2.19 -15.03 -1.44
CA GLY A 103 1.33 -16.03 -2.07
C GLY A 103 0.71 -15.55 -3.39
N LEU A 104 1.39 -14.63 -4.07
CA LEU A 104 0.90 -13.99 -5.29
C LEU A 104 1.63 -14.53 -6.51
N THR A 105 0.90 -15.26 -7.35
CA THR A 105 1.37 -15.63 -8.69
C THR A 105 0.97 -14.55 -9.69
N VAL A 106 1.95 -13.75 -10.12
CA VAL A 106 1.74 -12.63 -11.06
C VAL A 106 2.37 -12.98 -12.42
N PRO A 107 1.65 -12.86 -13.54
CA PRO A 107 2.24 -13.02 -14.86
C PRO A 107 3.33 -11.97 -15.10
N ALA A 108 4.50 -12.37 -15.63
CA ALA A 108 5.62 -11.45 -15.85
C ALA A 108 5.25 -10.22 -16.72
N ARG A 109 4.35 -10.40 -17.69
CA ARG A 109 3.82 -9.31 -18.53
C ARG A 109 3.10 -8.21 -17.75
N ASP A 110 2.57 -8.53 -16.57
CA ASP A 110 1.81 -7.57 -15.75
C ASP A 110 2.75 -6.78 -14.81
N LEU A 111 4.05 -7.10 -14.80
CA LEU A 111 5.07 -6.31 -14.10
C LEU A 111 5.71 -5.24 -14.98
N THR A 112 5.56 -5.32 -16.29
CA THR A 112 6.05 -4.28 -17.20
C THR A 112 4.88 -3.32 -17.46
N PRO A 113 5.01 -2.01 -17.19
CA PRO A 113 4.00 -1.08 -17.65
C PRO A 113 3.90 -1.21 -19.17
N GLU A 114 2.70 -1.45 -19.72
CA GLU A 114 2.47 -1.19 -21.13
C GLU A 114 2.72 0.31 -21.34
N GLY A 115 3.70 0.64 -22.18
CA GLY A 115 4.15 2.00 -22.43
C GLY A 115 3.10 2.89 -23.09
#